data_AF-A0A3N5GLV1-F1
#
_entry.id   AF-A0A3N5GLV1-F1
#
_cell.length_a   1.000
_cell.length_b   1.000
_cell.length_c   1.000
_cell.angle_alpha   90.00
_cell.angle_beta   90.00
_cell.angle_gamma   90.00
#
_symmetry.space_group_name_H-M   'P 1'
#
loop_
_entity.id
_entity.type
_entity.pdbx_description
1 polymer ?
#
loop_
_entity_poly.entity_id
_entity_poly.type
_entity_poly.pdbx_seq_one_letter_code
_entity_poly.pdbx_strand_id
1 'polypeptide(L)'
;VKIASQSIAHKSDVGGVALSLGSADSVAAAAARMAPLGDRVLVERMVDDAVAELIVGVVRDPQFGMALLLGAGGVLAELMSDTVTLLLPATRADIEHALRGLRVWRLVEGYRGRCGDGAAVVRAIEAVIAFADAHRDRLEELDINPLRVLPERAVAVDALIRFRTA
;
A
#
# COMPACT_ATOMS: atom_id res chain seq x y z
N VAL A 1 -6.91 -13.27 6.20
CA VAL A 1 -7.80 -13.79 5.13
C VAL A 1 -8.66 -12.64 4.65
N LYS A 2 -8.75 -12.44 3.33
CA LYS A 2 -9.52 -11.34 2.73
C LYS A 2 -10.41 -11.87 1.61
N ILE A 3 -11.61 -11.32 1.43
CA ILE A 3 -12.45 -11.63 0.28
C ILE A 3 -11.78 -11.12 -1.01
N ALA A 4 -11.75 -11.97 -2.04
CA ALA A 4 -11.23 -11.64 -3.35
C ALA A 4 -12.40 -11.35 -4.30
N SER A 5 -12.90 -10.11 -4.26
CA SER A 5 -14.01 -9.65 -5.09
C SER A 5 -13.69 -8.30 -5.73
N GLN A 6 -14.09 -8.12 -6.99
CA GLN A 6 -14.00 -6.85 -7.71
C GLN A 6 -15.15 -5.89 -7.37
N SER A 7 -16.28 -6.41 -6.85
CA SER A 7 -17.45 -5.59 -6.49
C SER A 7 -17.37 -5.00 -5.09
N ILE A 8 -16.40 -5.41 -4.27
CA ILE A 8 -16.24 -4.99 -2.88
C ILE A 8 -14.94 -4.20 -2.74
N ALA A 9 -15.05 -2.87 -2.75
CA ALA A 9 -13.92 -1.97 -2.52
C ALA A 9 -13.51 -1.97 -1.04
N HIS A 10 -14.43 -1.62 -0.13
CA HIS A 10 -14.18 -1.57 1.32
C HIS A 10 -14.46 -2.92 1.99
N LYS A 11 -13.57 -3.88 1.78
CA LYS A 11 -13.70 -5.27 2.28
C LYS A 11 -13.87 -5.34 3.79
N SER A 12 -13.17 -4.49 4.55
CA SER A 12 -13.24 -4.48 6.01
C SER A 12 -14.66 -4.16 6.52
N ASP A 13 -15.34 -3.19 5.89
CA ASP A 13 -16.64 -2.67 6.32
C ASP A 13 -17.77 -3.70 6.18
N VAL A 14 -17.61 -4.64 5.24
CA VAL A 14 -18.55 -5.74 5.03
C VAL A 14 -18.14 -7.02 5.76
N GLY A 15 -17.13 -6.97 6.63
CA GLY A 15 -16.60 -8.16 7.32
C GLY A 15 -15.81 -9.11 6.42
N GLY A 16 -15.38 -8.64 5.24
CA GLY A 16 -14.59 -9.37 4.26
C GLY A 16 -13.09 -9.46 4.57
N VAL A 17 -12.67 -9.07 5.78
CA VAL A 17 -11.28 -9.19 6.27
C VAL A 17 -11.26 -9.82 7.66
N ALA A 18 -10.43 -10.85 7.84
CA ALA A 18 -10.18 -11.50 9.12
C ALA A 18 -8.68 -11.56 9.38
N LEU A 19 -8.25 -10.99 10.49
CA LEU A 19 -6.86 -10.83 10.92
C LEU A 19 -6.55 -11.75 12.11
N SER A 20 -5.27 -11.86 12.47
CA SER A 20 -4.79 -12.57 13.68
C SER A 20 -5.26 -14.02 13.79
N LEU A 21 -5.20 -14.75 12.66
CA LEU A 21 -5.60 -16.15 12.58
C LEU A 21 -4.38 -17.06 12.81
N GLY A 22 -4.35 -17.73 13.96
CA GLY A 22 -3.20 -18.53 14.41
C GLY A 22 -3.19 -20.00 13.97
N SER A 23 -4.23 -20.48 13.26
CA SER A 23 -4.33 -21.88 12.84
C SER A 23 -5.07 -22.06 11.51
N ALA A 24 -4.83 -23.19 10.84
CA ALA A 24 -5.55 -23.57 9.62
C ALA A 24 -7.07 -23.62 9.85
N ASP A 25 -7.52 -24.11 11.01
CA ASP A 25 -8.94 -24.16 11.37
C ASP A 25 -9.54 -22.75 11.50
N SER A 26 -8.80 -21.82 12.12
CA SER A 26 -9.25 -20.43 12.24
C SER A 26 -9.34 -19.73 10.86
N VAL A 27 -8.45 -20.08 9.93
CA VAL A 27 -8.49 -19.63 8.53
C VAL A 27 -9.70 -20.20 7.81
N ALA A 28 -9.96 -21.51 7.91
CA ALA A 28 -11.10 -22.17 7.29
C ALA A 28 -12.44 -21.62 7.82
N ALA A 29 -12.54 -21.42 9.14
CA ALA A 29 -13.72 -20.83 9.76
C ALA A 29 -13.96 -19.38 9.31
N ALA A 30 -12.90 -18.58 9.16
CA ALA A 30 -13.02 -17.23 8.62
C ALA A 30 -13.48 -17.24 7.16
N ALA A 31 -12.93 -18.11 6.32
CA ALA A 31 -13.35 -18.25 4.93
C ALA A 31 -14.82 -18.65 4.80
N ALA A 32 -15.29 -19.61 5.61
CA ALA A 32 -16.69 -20.04 5.62
C ALA A 32 -17.66 -18.91 5.98
N ARG A 33 -17.30 -18.04 6.95
CA ARG A 33 -18.11 -16.86 7.29
C ARG A 33 -18.19 -15.83 6.17
N MET A 34 -17.18 -15.76 5.32
CA MET A 34 -17.11 -14.82 4.19
C MET A 34 -17.77 -15.36 2.92
N ALA A 35 -18.18 -16.64 2.87
CA ALA A 35 -18.82 -17.24 1.69
C ALA A 35 -20.04 -16.44 1.14
N PRO A 36 -20.89 -15.80 1.96
CA PRO A 36 -21.97 -14.96 1.44
C PRO A 36 -21.50 -13.69 0.70
N LEU A 37 -20.26 -13.27 0.90
CA LEU A 37 -19.66 -12.07 0.28
C LEU A 37 -19.00 -12.39 -1.06
N GLY A 38 -18.74 -13.67 -1.34
CA GLY A 38 -18.16 -14.12 -2.61
C GLY A 38 -17.46 -15.48 -2.50
N ASP A 39 -17.08 -16.01 -3.66
CA ASP A 39 -16.65 -17.41 -3.80
C ASP A 39 -15.15 -17.62 -3.55
N ARG A 40 -14.38 -16.55 -3.38
CA ARG A 40 -12.92 -16.60 -3.29
C ARG A 40 -12.39 -15.78 -2.13
N VAL A 41 -11.41 -16.33 -1.45
CA VAL A 41 -10.64 -15.64 -0.41
C VAL A 41 -9.15 -15.73 -0.71
N LEU A 42 -8.42 -14.71 -0.29
CA LEU A 42 -6.96 -14.68 -0.27
C LEU A 42 -6.47 -14.97 1.15
N VAL A 43 -5.57 -15.94 1.29
CA VAL A 43 -4.89 -16.27 2.53
C VAL A 43 -3.48 -15.71 2.46
N GLU A 44 -3.15 -14.81 3.38
CA GLU A 44 -1.88 -14.09 3.41
C GLU A 44 -1.24 -14.22 4.79
N ARG A 45 0.09 -14.22 4.83
CA ARG A 45 0.82 -14.12 6.09
C ARG A 45 0.58 -12.74 6.70
N MET A 46 0.27 -12.70 8.00
CA MET A 46 0.16 -11.44 8.72
C MET A 46 1.54 -10.79 8.85
N VAL A 47 1.62 -9.50 8.55
CA VAL A 47 2.87 -8.72 8.63
C VAL A 47 2.80 -7.87 9.87
N ASP A 48 3.28 -8.37 11.00
CA ASP A 48 3.28 -7.63 12.27
C ASP A 48 4.51 -6.73 12.43
N ASP A 49 4.52 -5.93 13.50
CA ASP A 49 5.68 -5.14 13.94
C ASP A 49 6.25 -4.15 12.93
N ALA A 50 5.39 -3.60 12.06
CA ALA A 50 5.77 -2.45 11.24
C ALA A 50 6.13 -1.23 12.14
N VAL A 51 7.15 -0.48 11.75
CA VAL A 51 7.51 0.79 12.40
C VAL A 51 6.68 1.96 11.86
N ALA A 52 6.21 1.84 10.62
CA ALA A 52 5.38 2.81 9.95
C ALA A 52 4.54 2.12 8.86
N GLU A 53 3.44 2.76 8.47
CA GLU A 53 2.68 2.44 7.27
C GLU A 53 2.73 3.64 6.34
N LEU A 54 2.90 3.38 5.04
CA LEU A 54 2.94 4.39 3.99
C LEU A 54 1.88 4.10 2.93
N ILE A 55 1.47 5.15 2.22
CA ILE A 55 0.73 5.06 0.96
C ILE A 55 1.71 5.32 -0.17
N VAL A 56 1.66 4.48 -1.20
CA VAL A 56 2.40 4.69 -2.46
C VAL A 56 1.41 4.52 -3.60
N GLY A 57 1.00 5.64 -4.17
CA GLY A 57 0.04 5.70 -5.26
C GLY A 57 0.64 6.28 -6.54
N VAL A 58 0.17 5.81 -7.70
CA VAL A 58 0.38 6.45 -8.99
C VAL A 58 -1.00 6.68 -9.60
N VAL A 59 -1.29 7.93 -9.93
CA VAL A 59 -2.54 8.32 -10.59
C VAL A 59 -2.24 9.04 -11.89
N ARG A 60 -3.07 8.80 -12.91
CA ARG A 60 -3.04 9.57 -14.15
C ARG A 60 -3.86 10.84 -14.00
N ASP A 61 -3.19 11.98 -14.12
CA ASP A 61 -3.81 13.27 -14.32
C ASP A 61 -3.97 13.57 -15.82
N PRO A 62 -5.14 14.10 -16.27
CA PRO A 62 -5.38 14.43 -17.68
C PRO A 62 -4.48 15.53 -18.25
N GLN A 63 -3.97 16.43 -17.41
CA GLN A 63 -3.17 17.59 -17.83
C GLN A 63 -1.67 17.33 -17.68
N PHE A 64 -1.25 16.67 -16.60
CA PHE A 64 0.17 16.53 -16.23
C PHE A 64 0.74 15.13 -16.45
N GLY A 65 -0.09 14.15 -16.82
CA GLY A 65 0.34 12.76 -16.98
C GLY A 65 0.35 12.02 -15.65
N MET A 66 1.33 11.14 -15.41
CA MET A 66 1.33 10.33 -14.19
C MET A 66 1.94 11.11 -13.01
N ALA A 67 1.30 11.02 -11.86
CA ALA A 67 1.77 11.60 -10.60
C ALA A 67 1.91 10.50 -9.54
N LEU A 68 3.02 10.53 -8.81
CA LEU A 68 3.30 9.68 -7.66
C LEU A 68 2.83 10.38 -6.37
N LEU A 69 1.92 9.75 -5.63
CA LEU A 69 1.50 10.13 -4.30
C LEU A 69 2.27 9.30 -3.27
N LEU A 70 2.91 9.97 -2.32
CA LEU A 70 3.53 9.36 -1.15
C LEU A 70 2.93 9.94 0.11
N GLY A 71 2.71 9.14 1.15
CA GLY A 71 2.18 9.67 2.40
C GLY A 71 2.12 8.66 3.54
N ALA A 72 1.62 9.12 4.69
CA ALA A 72 1.28 8.23 5.81
C ALA A 72 0.14 7.28 5.41
N GLY A 73 0.26 6.01 5.79
CA GLY A 73 -0.75 4.97 5.60
C GLY A 73 -1.48 4.60 6.89
N GLY A 74 -2.50 3.75 6.74
CA GLY A 74 -3.32 3.28 7.85
C GLY A 74 -4.06 4.42 8.57
N VAL A 75 -4.29 4.25 9.88
CA VAL A 75 -5.02 5.22 10.72
C VAL A 75 -4.37 6.61 10.71
N LEU A 76 -3.05 6.69 10.52
CA LEU A 76 -2.35 7.98 10.45
C LEU A 76 -2.68 8.76 9.17
N ALA A 77 -3.04 8.09 8.08
CA ALA A 77 -3.45 8.72 6.83
C ALA A 77 -4.69 9.61 7.04
N GLU A 78 -5.68 9.10 7.79
CA GLU A 78 -6.96 9.78 8.04
C GLU A 78 -6.79 11.00 8.96
N LEU A 79 -5.78 11.01 9.83
CA LEU A 79 -5.63 12.01 10.87
C LEU A 79 -4.66 13.15 10.52
N MET A 80 -3.64 12.89 9.70
CA MET A 80 -2.48 13.79 9.59
C MET A 80 -2.34 14.56 8.27
N SER A 81 -3.11 14.25 7.23
CA SER A 81 -2.96 14.82 5.87
C SER A 81 -1.48 14.92 5.44
N ASP A 82 -0.70 13.89 5.77
CA ASP A 82 0.76 13.85 5.61
C ASP A 82 1.09 13.18 4.28
N THR A 83 0.94 13.95 3.19
CA THR A 83 1.11 13.47 1.83
C THR A 83 1.92 14.45 0.99
N VAL A 84 2.64 13.93 0.00
CA VAL A 84 3.38 14.69 -1.02
C VAL A 84 3.14 14.06 -2.39
N THR A 85 3.04 14.90 -3.42
CA THR A 85 2.87 14.45 -4.81
C THR A 85 4.08 14.87 -5.65
N LEU A 86 4.57 13.96 -6.48
CA LEU A 86 5.64 14.18 -7.45
C LEU A 86 5.10 13.89 -8.85
N LEU A 87 5.39 14.75 -9.83
CA LEU A 87 5.13 14.43 -11.23
C LEU A 87 6.17 13.41 -11.71
N LEU A 88 5.74 12.45 -12.54
CA LEU A 88 6.64 11.47 -13.15
C LEU A 88 7.10 11.93 -14.55
N PRO A 89 8.37 11.72 -14.91
CA PRO A 89 9.39 10.95 -14.17
C PRO A 89 9.99 11.71 -12.98
N ALA A 90 10.25 10.99 -11.87
CA ALA A 90 10.95 11.49 -10.69
C ALA A 90 12.22 10.67 -10.46
N THR A 91 13.31 11.32 -10.06
CA THR A 91 14.56 10.65 -9.73
C THR A 91 14.51 10.04 -8.33
N ARG A 92 15.43 9.10 -8.05
CA ARG A 92 15.63 8.59 -6.68
C ARG A 92 15.84 9.72 -5.67
N ALA A 93 16.61 10.75 -6.04
CA ALA A 93 16.86 11.89 -5.16
C ALA A 93 15.58 12.68 -4.85
N ASP A 94 14.70 12.86 -5.84
CA ASP A 94 13.40 13.51 -5.65
C ASP A 94 12.52 12.71 -4.69
N ILE A 95 12.48 11.38 -4.85
CA ILE A 95 11.71 10.46 -4.00
C ILE A 95 12.23 10.52 -2.56
N GLU A 96 13.54 10.39 -2.36
CA GLU A 96 14.13 10.47 -1.03
C GLU A 96 13.95 11.84 -0.39
N HIS A 97 13.99 12.93 -1.16
CA HIS A 97 13.70 14.27 -0.67
C HIS A 97 12.23 14.40 -0.23
N ALA A 98 11.30 13.93 -1.06
CA ALA A 98 9.88 13.94 -0.77
C ALA A 98 9.54 13.13 0.49
N LEU A 99 10.12 11.92 0.63
CA LEU A 99 9.96 11.07 1.81
C LEU A 99 10.44 11.78 3.09
N ARG A 100 11.62 12.40 3.07
CA ARG A 100 12.16 13.16 4.22
C ARG A 100 11.26 14.34 4.64
N GLY A 101 10.45 14.85 3.73
CA GLY A 101 9.45 15.88 4.02
C GLY A 101 8.23 15.39 4.80
N LEU A 102 7.94 14.08 4.77
CA LEU A 102 6.78 13.50 5.46
C LEU A 102 7.03 13.38 6.96
N ARG A 103 6.01 13.68 7.77
CA ARG A 103 6.08 13.56 9.23
C ARG A 103 6.22 12.10 9.66
N VAL A 104 5.54 11.17 8.97
CA VAL A 104 5.61 9.72 9.20
C VAL A 104 7.02 9.18 8.97
N TRP A 105 7.82 9.82 8.11
CA TRP A 105 9.18 9.38 7.81
C TRP A 105 10.10 9.41 9.02
N ARG A 106 9.81 10.26 10.02
CA ARG A 106 10.54 10.26 11.31
C ARG A 106 10.46 8.92 12.03
N LEU A 107 9.39 8.15 11.85
CA LEU A 107 9.28 6.80 12.41
C LEU A 107 10.20 5.81 11.67
N VAL A 108 10.38 6.01 10.36
CA VAL A 108 11.29 5.20 9.54
C VAL A 108 12.75 5.51 9.90
N GLU A 109 13.10 6.79 10.06
CA GLU A 109 14.45 7.21 10.46
C GLU A 109 14.80 6.79 11.90
N GLY A 110 13.80 6.70 12.78
CA GLY A 110 13.94 6.08 14.08
C GLY A 110 13.14 6.77 15.16
N TYR A 111 12.38 5.99 15.94
CA TYR A 111 11.68 6.45 17.13
C TYR A 111 11.76 5.40 18.24
N ARG A 112 12.20 5.83 19.44
CA ARG A 112 12.35 4.95 20.62
C ARG A 112 13.14 3.65 20.36
N GLY A 113 14.22 3.73 19.58
CA GLY A 113 15.10 2.59 19.31
C GLY A 113 14.60 1.62 18.23
N ARG A 114 13.52 1.95 17.52
CA ARG A 114 13.05 1.23 16.33
C ARG A 114 13.19 2.11 15.10
N CYS A 115 13.74 1.58 14.01
CA CYS A 115 13.82 2.22 12.70
C CYS A 115 13.33 1.24 11.62
N GLY A 116 13.03 1.76 10.45
CA GLY A 116 12.61 1.00 9.29
C GLY A 116 13.69 0.95 8.22
N ASP A 117 13.63 -0.04 7.33
CA ASP A 117 14.47 -0.07 6.14
C ASP A 117 13.97 0.96 5.11
N GLY A 118 14.44 2.20 5.25
CA GLY A 118 14.14 3.28 4.30
C GLY A 118 14.63 2.97 2.88
N ALA A 119 15.70 2.19 2.72
CA ALA A 119 16.18 1.79 1.40
C ALA A 119 15.22 0.79 0.74
N ALA A 120 14.59 -0.11 1.51
CA ALA A 120 13.53 -0.99 1.00
C ALA A 120 12.29 -0.20 0.56
N VAL A 121 11.93 0.87 1.27
CA VAL A 121 10.83 1.75 0.85
C VAL A 121 11.13 2.37 -0.51
N VAL A 122 12.32 2.96 -0.68
CA VAL A 122 12.70 3.57 -1.96
C VAL A 122 12.72 2.54 -3.09
N ARG A 123 13.25 1.33 -2.86
CA ARG A 123 13.22 0.24 -3.86
C ARG A 123 11.78 -0.16 -4.24
N ALA A 124 10.86 -0.18 -3.27
CA ALA A 124 9.45 -0.47 -3.53
C ALA A 124 8.80 0.62 -4.39
N ILE A 125 9.08 1.89 -4.11
CA ILE A 125 8.59 3.03 -4.90
C ILE A 125 9.17 3.00 -6.32
N GLU A 126 10.46 2.73 -6.47
CA GLU A 126 11.12 2.58 -7.79
C GLU A 126 10.45 1.44 -8.60
N ALA A 127 10.11 0.33 -7.97
CA ALA A 127 9.38 -0.76 -8.62
C ALA A 127 7.96 -0.37 -9.05
N VAL A 128 7.25 0.40 -8.23
CA VAL A 128 5.93 0.97 -8.57
C VAL A 128 6.03 1.90 -9.79
N ILE A 129 7.02 2.79 -9.80
CA ILE A 129 7.26 3.71 -10.93
C ILE A 129 7.60 2.93 -12.20
N ALA A 130 8.48 1.92 -12.09
CA ALA A 130 8.85 1.08 -13.23
C ALA A 130 7.64 0.32 -13.80
N PHE A 131 6.76 -0.20 -12.94
CA PHE A 131 5.50 -0.82 -13.37
C PHE A 131 4.58 0.19 -14.05
N ALA A 132 4.43 1.39 -13.46
CA ALA A 132 3.60 2.44 -14.03
C ALA A 132 4.10 2.89 -15.40
N ASP A 133 5.42 2.99 -15.59
CA ASP A 133 6.01 3.33 -16.88
C ASP A 133 5.82 2.23 -17.92
N ALA A 134 6.01 0.96 -17.54
CA ALA A 134 5.77 -0.19 -18.42
C ALA A 134 4.30 -0.30 -18.88
N HIS A 135 3.36 0.26 -18.12
CA HIS A 135 1.94 0.26 -18.43
C HIS A 135 1.37 1.65 -18.72
N ARG A 136 2.23 2.63 -19.02
CA ARG A 136 1.88 4.05 -19.12
C ARG A 136 0.61 4.28 -19.92
N ASP A 137 0.47 3.72 -21.11
CA ASP A 137 -0.67 4.03 -22.00
C ASP A 137 -2.04 3.59 -21.49
N ARG A 138 -2.08 2.66 -20.53
CA ARG A 138 -3.33 2.06 -20.02
C ARG A 138 -3.51 2.19 -18.51
N LEU A 139 -2.44 2.46 -17.76
CA LEU A 139 -2.55 2.62 -16.32
C LEU A 139 -3.28 3.93 -16.00
N GLU A 140 -4.33 3.77 -15.21
CA GLU A 140 -5.13 4.88 -14.72
C GLU A 140 -4.82 5.15 -13.24
N GLU A 141 -4.63 4.07 -12.48
CA GLU A 141 -4.38 4.14 -11.04
C GLU A 141 -3.65 2.88 -10.57
N LEU A 142 -2.66 3.06 -9.70
CA LEU A 142 -2.03 2.03 -8.89
C LEU A 142 -1.97 2.58 -7.48
N ASP A 143 -2.53 1.88 -6.50
CA ASP A 143 -2.47 2.29 -5.10
C ASP A 143 -1.96 1.14 -4.24
N ILE A 144 -0.93 1.39 -3.44
CA ILE A 144 -0.46 0.49 -2.39
C ILE A 144 -0.78 1.15 -1.06
N ASN A 145 -1.77 0.61 -0.35
CA ASN A 145 -2.20 1.09 0.94
C ASN A 145 -2.65 -0.06 1.87
N PRO A 146 -1.87 -0.45 2.89
CA PRO A 146 -0.58 0.12 3.29
C PRO A 146 0.63 -0.59 2.64
N LEU A 147 1.69 0.18 2.41
CA LEU A 147 3.07 -0.30 2.40
C LEU A 147 3.59 -0.33 3.85
N ARG A 148 3.70 -1.52 4.44
CA ARG A 148 4.26 -1.70 5.79
C ARG A 148 5.77 -1.62 5.77
N VAL A 149 6.34 -0.74 6.59
CA VAL A 149 7.79 -0.58 6.76
C VAL A 149 8.24 -1.34 8.00
N LEU A 150 9.14 -2.29 7.83
CA LEU A 150 9.76 -3.09 8.89
C LEU A 150 11.26 -2.76 8.99
N PRO A 151 11.96 -3.18 10.04
CA PRO A 151 13.38 -2.83 10.22
C PRO A 151 14.29 -3.33 9.09
N GLU A 152 13.96 -4.44 8.42
CA GLU A 152 14.79 -5.04 7.36
C GLU A 152 14.11 -5.14 5.99
N ARG A 153 12.85 -4.68 5.86
CA ARG A 153 12.10 -4.75 4.59
C ARG A 153 10.91 -3.82 4.55
N ALA A 154 10.37 -3.61 3.35
CA ALA A 154 9.04 -3.02 3.14
C ALA A 154 8.13 -4.04 2.44
N VAL A 155 6.85 -4.09 2.81
CA VAL A 155 5.88 -5.06 2.30
C VAL A 155 4.58 -4.37 1.91
N ALA A 156 4.18 -4.48 0.66
CA ALA A 156 2.85 -4.09 0.21
C ALA A 156 1.84 -5.11 0.74
N VAL A 157 0.92 -4.68 1.60
CA VAL A 157 -0.08 -5.57 2.22
C VAL A 157 -1.40 -5.55 1.46
N ASP A 158 -1.67 -4.49 0.70
CA ASP A 158 -2.78 -4.41 -0.23
C ASP A 158 -2.35 -3.59 -1.44
N ALA A 159 -2.96 -3.90 -2.59
CA ALA A 159 -2.73 -3.16 -3.82
C ALA A 159 -4.00 -3.13 -4.67
N LEU A 160 -4.31 -1.96 -5.21
CA LEU A 160 -5.35 -1.73 -6.21
C LEU A 160 -4.67 -1.30 -7.50
N ILE A 161 -5.07 -1.88 -8.63
CA ILE A 161 -4.61 -1.46 -9.96
C ILE A 161 -5.82 -1.32 -10.85
N ARG A 162 -5.97 -0.15 -11.45
CA ARG A 162 -7.02 0.16 -12.42
C ARG A 162 -6.38 0.51 -13.76
N PHE A 163 -6.81 -0.23 -14.79
CA PHE A 163 -6.49 0.08 -16.17
C PHE A 163 -7.67 0.77 -16.84
N ARG A 164 -7.39 1.64 -17.80
CA ARG A 164 -8.39 2.20 -18.69
C ARG A 164 -9.08 1.07 -19.44
N THR A 165 -10.40 1.03 -19.39
CA THR A 165 -11.18 0.15 -20.27
C THR A 165 -11.16 0.75 -21.68
N ALA A 166 -10.84 -0.09 -22.67
CA ALA A 166 -10.83 0.31 -24.07
C ALA A 166 -12.22 0.75 -24.55
#